data_AF-A0A9P7DVY2-F1
#
_entry.id   AF-A0A9P7DVY2-F1
#
_cell.length_a   1.000
_cell.length_b   1.000
_cell.length_c   1.000
_cell.angle_alpha   90.00
_cell.angle_beta   90.00
_cell.angle_gamma   90.00
#
_symmetry.space_group_name_H-M   'P 1'
#
loop_
_entity.id
_entity.type
_entity.pdbx_description
1 polymer ?
#
loop_
_entity_poly.entity_id
_entity_poly.type
_entity_poly.pdbx_seq_one_letter_code
_entity_poly.pdbx_strand_id
1 'polypeptide(L)'
;MELPPGPALEPLLDWDALSTLVNTFDGHTVLAVRDGEVQQHTPPMDSTATSNTVMQVPIQAEIAPWCVSGTMDGIYEDSRNDPNETSQSPPLESQDTGESNRLNFKKPVDDFEQDSQLAIMPTETVTYIPQRLYQPRGKTEREKYVHAANLSLPIVFYAEKPSELGIALEEILQKKSRRLSDRDDLVFEDGGQSISLRIEWPGYPSWNRQLSTRDYRKTRGPITKAKLAKNLATCIRRFTHEMATHRTMEVNSNPMWRISPHHIKFEDLILVSLNHVSQGSWQPQLRLRQQMRGRSSRT
;
A
#
# COMPACT_ATOMS: atom_id res chain seq x y z
N MET A 1 -50.92 38.78 -0.69
CA MET A 1 -49.58 39.00 -0.13
C MET A 1 -48.71 37.87 -0.64
N GLU A 2 -48.02 38.11 -1.76
CA GLU A 2 -47.06 37.17 -2.33
C GLU A 2 -45.72 37.35 -1.60
N LEU A 3 -45.13 36.23 -1.16
CA LEU A 3 -43.83 36.22 -0.51
C LEU A 3 -42.71 36.39 -1.56
N PRO A 4 -41.67 37.18 -1.27
CA PRO A 4 -40.57 37.40 -2.21
C PRO A 4 -39.72 36.12 -2.39
N PRO A 5 -39.15 35.89 -3.58
CA PRO A 5 -38.27 34.77 -3.84
C PRO A 5 -36.96 34.91 -3.04
N GLY A 6 -36.58 33.83 -2.34
CA GLY A 6 -35.35 33.77 -1.55
C GLY A 6 -34.09 33.81 -2.43
N PRO A 7 -32.96 34.31 -1.90
CA PRO A 7 -31.74 34.48 -2.67
C PRO A 7 -31.16 33.13 -3.12
N ALA A 8 -30.68 33.10 -4.36
CA ALA A 8 -29.96 31.99 -4.93
C ALA A 8 -28.64 31.77 -4.18
N LEU A 9 -28.40 30.52 -3.74
CA LEU A 9 -27.13 30.10 -3.15
C LEU A 9 -26.09 29.96 -4.27
N GLU A 10 -25.16 30.91 -4.32
CA GLU A 10 -23.91 30.83 -5.09
C GLU A 10 -22.99 29.74 -4.49
N PRO A 11 -22.35 28.87 -5.30
CA PRO A 11 -21.39 27.90 -4.81
C PRO A 11 -20.01 28.55 -4.69
N LEU A 12 -19.67 29.04 -3.50
CA LEU A 12 -18.34 29.57 -3.18
C LEU A 12 -17.54 28.57 -2.33
N LEU A 13 -16.92 27.57 -2.96
CA LEU A 13 -15.80 26.83 -2.36
C LEU A 13 -14.78 26.49 -3.46
N ASP A 14 -13.74 27.32 -3.56
CA ASP A 14 -12.51 27.04 -4.28
C ASP A 14 -11.61 26.16 -3.40
N TRP A 15 -11.58 24.86 -3.70
CA TRP A 15 -10.87 23.85 -2.92
C TRP A 15 -9.36 23.79 -3.18
N ASP A 16 -8.83 24.49 -4.19
CA ASP A 16 -7.38 24.54 -4.42
C ASP A 16 -6.66 25.36 -3.33
N ALA A 17 -7.38 26.25 -2.62
CA ALA A 17 -6.84 27.09 -1.56
C ALA A 17 -6.53 26.35 -0.24
N LEU A 18 -7.14 25.18 0.04
CA LEU A 18 -6.96 24.48 1.32
C LEU A 18 -5.76 23.52 1.37
N SER A 19 -5.09 23.29 0.23
CA SER A 19 -3.85 22.51 0.17
C SER A 19 -2.60 23.28 0.66
N THR A 20 -2.74 24.60 0.90
CA THR A 20 -1.62 25.49 1.28
C THR A 20 -1.55 25.79 2.79
N LEU A 21 -2.50 25.31 3.60
CA LEU A 21 -2.64 25.66 5.03
C LEU A 21 -2.38 24.52 6.02
N VAL A 22 -1.52 23.56 5.65
CA VAL A 22 -0.98 22.55 6.58
C VAL A 22 0.55 22.54 6.48
N ASN A 23 1.19 23.66 6.79
CA ASN A 23 2.64 23.75 7.06
C ASN A 23 2.98 25.10 7.71
N THR A 24 2.32 25.45 8.83
CA THR A 24 2.84 26.51 9.70
C THR A 24 2.36 26.30 11.12
N PHE A 25 3.15 25.57 11.92
CA PHE A 25 3.17 25.77 13.37
C PHE A 25 4.55 25.44 13.94
N ASP A 26 5.27 26.54 14.16
CA ASP A 26 6.37 26.90 15.05
C ASP A 26 7.42 25.92 15.60
N GLY A 27 8.64 26.46 15.61
CA GLY A 27 9.76 25.96 16.40
C GLY A 27 11.05 26.77 16.24
N HIS A 28 10.98 28.10 16.19
CA HIS A 28 12.18 28.96 16.30
C HIS A 28 12.83 28.78 17.67
N THR A 29 14.04 28.21 17.70
CA THR A 29 15.00 28.43 18.79
C THR A 29 16.23 29.12 18.20
N VAL A 30 16.36 30.40 18.53
CA VAL A 30 17.54 31.22 18.24
C VAL A 30 18.60 30.89 19.28
N LEU A 31 19.66 30.17 18.89
CA LEU A 31 20.88 30.10 19.67
C LEU A 31 21.84 31.18 19.15
N ALA A 32 22.09 32.17 20.01
CA ALA A 32 23.13 33.15 19.84
C ALA A 32 24.51 32.44 19.85
N VAL A 33 25.23 32.53 18.74
CA VAL A 33 26.66 32.18 18.67
C VAL A 33 27.44 33.42 19.07
N ARG A 34 28.18 33.29 20.18
CA ARG A 34 29.19 34.25 20.63
C ARG A 34 30.52 33.94 19.94
N ASP A 35 31.19 35.01 19.54
CA ASP A 35 32.56 35.04 19.06
C ASP A 35 33.53 34.37 20.04
N GLY A 36 34.47 33.61 19.47
CA GLY A 36 35.52 32.89 20.21
C GLY A 36 36.61 32.41 19.27
N GLU A 37 37.57 33.29 19.06
CA GLU A 37 38.80 33.14 18.29
C GLU A 37 39.80 32.17 18.98
N VAL A 38 40.80 31.69 18.21
CA VAL A 38 42.08 31.07 18.62
C VAL A 38 41.97 29.57 18.99
N GLN A 39 42.69 28.61 18.41
CA GLN A 39 44.13 28.54 18.11
C GLN A 39 44.40 27.40 17.10
N GLN A 40 45.23 27.66 16.09
CA GLN A 40 45.81 26.63 15.23
C GLN A 40 46.95 25.94 16.01
N HIS A 41 46.87 24.61 16.12
CA HIS A 41 47.99 23.78 16.58
C HIS A 41 48.14 22.61 15.61
N THR A 42 49.12 22.71 14.72
CA THR A 42 49.71 21.57 14.00
C THR A 42 50.74 20.89 14.90
N PRO A 43 50.75 19.55 14.90
CA PRO A 43 51.98 18.80 15.14
C PRO A 43 52.25 17.76 14.01
N PRO A 44 53.45 17.18 13.98
CA PRO A 44 54.20 16.93 12.75
C PRO A 44 53.92 15.57 12.12
N MET A 45 54.32 15.48 10.85
CA MET A 45 54.58 14.23 10.15
C MET A 45 55.52 13.35 10.97
N ASP A 46 55.14 12.10 11.18
CA ASP A 46 56.11 11.03 11.35
C ASP A 46 55.75 9.86 10.42
N SER A 47 56.74 9.49 9.63
CA SER A 47 56.72 8.41 8.66
C SER A 47 57.33 7.18 9.31
N THR A 48 56.55 6.13 9.54
CA THR A 48 57.10 4.80 9.75
C THR A 48 56.30 3.76 8.99
N ALA A 49 57.02 3.09 8.11
CA ALA A 49 56.61 1.98 7.28
C ALA A 49 55.94 0.86 8.08
N THR A 50 54.90 0.27 7.50
CA THR A 50 54.48 -1.09 7.85
C THR A 50 54.14 -1.81 6.56
N SER A 51 55.03 -2.71 6.17
CA SER A 51 54.83 -3.68 5.09
C SER A 51 53.64 -4.57 5.44
N ASN A 52 52.54 -4.44 4.71
CA ASN A 52 51.44 -5.39 4.77
C ASN A 52 51.52 -6.36 3.59
N THR A 53 51.83 -7.60 3.97
CA THR A 53 51.81 -8.82 3.19
C THR A 53 50.48 -9.01 2.46
N VAL A 54 50.58 -9.16 1.14
CA VAL A 54 49.51 -9.58 0.24
C VAL A 54 49.15 -11.04 0.54
N MET A 55 47.99 -11.28 1.15
CA MET A 55 47.31 -12.58 1.11
C MET A 55 46.14 -12.43 0.12
N GLN A 56 46.34 -12.96 -1.08
CA GLN A 56 45.28 -13.18 -2.06
C GLN A 56 44.26 -14.17 -1.50
N VAL A 57 43.02 -13.73 -1.33
CA VAL A 57 41.86 -14.60 -1.12
C VAL A 57 41.09 -14.66 -2.44
N PRO A 58 40.90 -15.84 -3.06
CA PRO A 58 40.05 -15.95 -4.23
C PRO A 58 38.58 -15.86 -3.81
N ILE A 59 37.93 -14.75 -4.17
CA ILE A 59 36.48 -14.59 -4.14
C ILE A 59 35.93 -15.38 -5.33
N GLN A 60 35.43 -16.59 -5.07
CA GLN A 60 34.54 -17.27 -6.02
C GLN A 60 33.16 -16.61 -5.94
N ALA A 61 32.89 -15.74 -6.91
CA ALA A 61 31.56 -15.23 -7.20
C ALA A 61 30.83 -16.27 -8.07
N GLU A 62 29.98 -17.11 -7.47
CA GLU A 62 28.92 -17.81 -8.20
C GLU A 62 27.79 -16.81 -8.48
N ILE A 63 27.95 -16.05 -9.56
CA ILE A 63 26.85 -15.37 -10.23
C ILE A 63 26.21 -16.43 -11.12
N ALA A 64 25.08 -16.99 -10.68
CA ALA A 64 24.23 -17.79 -11.55
C ALA A 64 23.55 -16.87 -12.57
N PRO A 65 23.83 -16.99 -13.88
CA PRO A 65 23.07 -16.31 -14.92
C PRO A 65 21.79 -17.11 -15.17
N TRP A 66 20.64 -16.52 -14.85
CA TRP A 66 19.37 -17.03 -15.37
C TRP A 66 19.27 -16.57 -16.82
N CYS A 67 19.82 -17.39 -17.71
CA CYS A 67 19.68 -17.25 -19.16
C CYS A 67 18.21 -17.30 -19.55
N VAL A 68 17.72 -16.17 -20.06
CA VAL A 68 16.53 -16.08 -20.89
C VAL A 68 16.98 -16.41 -22.31
N SER A 69 16.63 -17.59 -22.80
CA SER A 69 16.69 -17.90 -24.24
C SER A 69 15.29 -18.23 -24.69
N GLY A 70 14.65 -17.24 -25.30
CA GLY A 70 13.48 -17.42 -26.13
C GLY A 70 13.92 -17.95 -27.50
N THR A 71 13.33 -19.07 -27.89
CA THR A 71 13.17 -19.47 -29.28
C THR A 71 11.73 -19.95 -29.38
N MET A 72 10.84 -19.06 -29.81
CA MET A 72 9.48 -19.44 -30.20
C MET A 72 9.45 -19.31 -31.73
N ASP A 73 9.93 -20.36 -32.40
CA ASP A 73 9.77 -20.51 -33.83
C ASP A 73 8.30 -20.79 -34.14
N GLY A 74 7.76 -19.96 -35.02
CA GLY A 74 6.39 -20.04 -35.49
C GLY A 74 6.21 -21.22 -36.44
N ILE A 75 5.12 -21.94 -36.24
CA ILE A 75 4.42 -22.66 -37.30
C ILE A 75 2.95 -22.27 -37.16
N TYR A 76 2.53 -21.35 -38.02
CA TYR A 76 1.14 -20.99 -38.24
C TYR A 76 0.61 -21.99 -39.28
N GLU A 77 -0.03 -23.07 -38.85
CA GLU A 77 -0.77 -23.92 -39.77
C GLU A 77 -2.12 -23.27 -40.09
N ASP A 78 -2.18 -22.80 -41.32
CA ASP A 78 -3.36 -22.46 -42.09
C ASP A 78 -4.30 -23.68 -42.19
N SER A 79 -5.51 -23.57 -41.64
CA SER A 79 -6.56 -24.58 -41.75
C SER A 79 -7.92 -23.94 -42.00
N ARG A 80 -8.21 -23.87 -43.30
CA ARG A 80 -9.43 -24.30 -44.00
C ARG A 80 -10.77 -23.70 -43.55
N ASN A 81 -11.31 -22.92 -44.49
CA ASN A 81 -12.72 -22.59 -44.67
C ASN A 81 -13.64 -23.81 -44.51
N ASP A 82 -14.64 -23.69 -43.63
CA ASP A 82 -15.79 -24.58 -43.56
C ASP A 82 -17.06 -23.71 -43.67
N PRO A 83 -17.73 -23.63 -44.83
CA PRO A 83 -18.95 -22.86 -45.01
C PRO A 83 -20.15 -23.80 -45.01
N ASN A 84 -20.60 -24.28 -43.85
CA ASN A 84 -21.97 -24.80 -43.73
C ASN A 84 -22.38 -24.93 -42.26
N GLU A 85 -23.01 -23.90 -41.69
CA GLU A 85 -23.85 -24.14 -40.51
C GLU A 85 -25.16 -23.36 -40.60
N THR A 86 -26.21 -24.17 -40.61
CA THR A 86 -27.61 -23.84 -40.80
C THR A 86 -28.15 -23.09 -39.59
N SER A 87 -28.70 -21.90 -39.82
CA SER A 87 -29.53 -21.15 -38.87
C SER A 87 -30.73 -21.98 -38.42
N GLN A 88 -30.76 -22.35 -37.14
CA GLN A 88 -31.99 -22.66 -36.41
C GLN A 88 -32.01 -21.86 -35.11
N SER A 89 -32.87 -20.84 -35.09
CA SER A 89 -33.17 -20.05 -33.90
C SER A 89 -34.01 -20.87 -32.92
N PRO A 90 -33.64 -20.96 -31.63
CA PRO A 90 -34.52 -21.53 -30.61
C PRO A 90 -35.60 -20.52 -30.17
N PRO A 91 -36.72 -20.99 -29.60
CA PRO A 91 -37.85 -20.16 -29.23
C PRO A 91 -37.58 -19.37 -27.94
N LEU A 92 -38.10 -18.14 -27.91
CA LEU A 92 -38.13 -17.23 -26.76
C LEU A 92 -38.96 -17.84 -25.62
N GLU A 93 -38.28 -18.36 -24.61
CA GLU A 93 -38.86 -18.69 -23.31
C GLU A 93 -38.71 -17.47 -22.38
N SER A 94 -39.84 -16.89 -22.01
CA SER A 94 -39.98 -15.77 -21.10
C SER A 94 -39.67 -16.21 -19.66
N GLN A 95 -38.47 -15.88 -19.18
CA GLN A 95 -38.14 -15.98 -17.76
C GLN A 95 -38.43 -14.65 -17.05
N ASP A 96 -39.42 -14.73 -16.17
CA ASP A 96 -39.81 -13.78 -15.14
C ASP A 96 -38.61 -13.42 -14.27
N THR A 97 -38.15 -12.16 -14.36
CA THR A 97 -36.99 -11.66 -13.62
C THR A 97 -37.48 -11.14 -12.28
N GLY A 98 -37.36 -11.98 -11.25
CA GLY A 98 -37.49 -11.56 -9.86
C GLY A 98 -36.46 -10.49 -9.54
N GLU A 99 -36.92 -9.23 -9.47
CA GLU A 99 -36.17 -8.07 -8.98
C GLU A 99 -35.76 -8.31 -7.52
N SER A 100 -34.63 -8.98 -7.32
CA SER A 100 -33.94 -9.00 -6.04
C SER A 100 -33.40 -7.61 -5.77
N ASN A 101 -34.10 -6.95 -4.85
CA ASN A 101 -33.87 -5.67 -4.21
C ASN A 101 -32.41 -5.46 -3.75
N ARG A 102 -31.48 -5.21 -4.69
CA ARG A 102 -30.12 -4.73 -4.40
C ARG A 102 -30.22 -3.24 -4.07
N LEU A 103 -30.32 -2.93 -2.79
CA LEU A 103 -30.18 -1.57 -2.27
C LEU A 103 -28.81 -1.03 -2.70
N ASN A 104 -28.80 -0.24 -3.78
CA ASN A 104 -27.65 0.52 -4.24
C ASN A 104 -27.36 1.63 -3.23
N PHE A 105 -26.58 1.33 -2.20
CA PHE A 105 -25.97 2.33 -1.34
C PHE A 105 -24.86 3.06 -2.12
N LYS A 106 -25.26 3.95 -3.03
CA LYS A 106 -24.36 4.97 -3.57
C LYS A 106 -24.17 6.04 -2.48
N LYS A 107 -23.34 5.75 -1.47
CA LYS A 107 -22.85 6.79 -0.59
C LYS A 107 -21.91 7.71 -1.39
N PRO A 108 -22.01 9.04 -1.25
CA PRO A 108 -21.06 9.99 -1.83
C PRO A 108 -19.63 9.65 -1.36
N VAL A 109 -18.67 9.71 -2.28
CA VAL A 109 -17.24 9.43 -2.03
C VAL A 109 -16.66 10.34 -0.93
N ASP A 110 -17.24 11.52 -0.72
CA ASP A 110 -16.80 12.49 0.28
C ASP A 110 -16.95 11.98 1.73
N ASP A 111 -17.87 11.04 1.99
CA ASP A 111 -18.01 10.40 3.32
C ASP A 111 -16.84 9.44 3.63
N PHE A 112 -16.09 8.98 2.62
CA PHE A 112 -15.01 8.02 2.80
C PHE A 112 -13.84 8.61 3.60
N GLU A 113 -13.62 9.93 3.49
CA GLU A 113 -12.61 10.64 4.27
C GLU A 113 -13.02 10.78 5.75
N GLN A 114 -14.32 10.79 6.03
CA GLN A 114 -14.86 10.78 7.38
C GLN A 114 -14.85 9.38 7.99
N ASP A 115 -15.25 8.35 7.23
CA ASP A 115 -15.27 6.96 7.70
C ASP A 115 -13.86 6.39 7.93
N SER A 116 -12.85 6.85 7.16
CA SER A 116 -11.45 6.50 7.41
C SER A 116 -10.88 7.13 8.69
N GLN A 117 -11.51 8.20 9.21
CA GLN A 117 -11.19 8.79 10.53
C GLN A 117 -11.97 8.14 11.68
N LEU A 118 -13.10 7.47 11.42
CA LEU A 118 -13.94 6.86 12.46
C LEU A 118 -13.39 5.54 13.04
N ALA A 119 -12.33 4.97 12.47
CA ALA A 119 -11.65 3.77 13.01
C ALA A 119 -10.64 4.06 14.13
N ILE A 120 -10.74 5.21 14.82
CA ILE A 120 -9.89 5.57 15.95
C ILE A 120 -10.62 5.23 17.26
N MET A 121 -10.56 3.96 17.67
CA MET A 121 -10.96 3.56 19.03
C MET A 121 -9.86 3.96 20.04
N PRO A 122 -10.23 4.49 21.23
CA PRO A 122 -9.28 4.98 22.22
C PRO A 122 -8.74 3.83 23.05
N THR A 123 -7.82 3.05 22.49
CA THR A 123 -6.93 2.19 23.28
C THR A 123 -5.52 2.74 23.14
N GLU A 124 -4.88 2.94 24.29
CA GLU A 124 -3.65 3.68 24.52
C GLU A 124 -2.69 3.62 23.32
N THR A 125 -2.60 4.71 22.55
CA THR A 125 -1.61 5.04 21.50
C THR A 125 -1.33 3.99 20.41
N VAL A 126 -2.32 3.71 19.57
CA VAL A 126 -2.10 3.04 18.29
C VAL A 126 -1.51 4.00 17.25
N THR A 127 -0.23 3.86 16.91
CA THR A 127 0.43 4.70 15.90
C THR A 127 0.21 4.15 14.49
N TYR A 128 -0.74 4.72 13.75
CA TYR A 128 -0.91 4.47 12.32
C TYR A 128 0.17 5.14 11.48
N ILE A 129 0.54 4.52 10.37
CA ILE A 129 1.46 5.13 9.40
C ILE A 129 0.65 6.08 8.50
N PRO A 130 0.98 7.39 8.45
CA PRO A 130 0.17 8.41 7.78
C PRO A 130 0.38 8.37 6.26
N GLN A 131 -0.17 7.35 5.60
CA GLN A 131 -0.10 7.22 4.16
C GLN A 131 -1.07 8.20 3.49
N ARG A 132 -0.62 8.88 2.42
CA ARG A 132 -1.53 9.66 1.57
C ARG A 132 -2.49 8.71 0.85
N LEU A 133 -3.74 9.10 0.70
CA LEU A 133 -4.68 8.32 -0.11
C LEU A 133 -4.26 8.39 -1.57
N TYR A 134 -4.05 7.24 -2.22
CA TYR A 134 -3.73 7.21 -3.64
C TYR A 134 -4.87 7.83 -4.46
N GLN A 135 -4.51 8.74 -5.38
CA GLN A 135 -5.44 9.30 -6.36
C GLN A 135 -4.84 9.19 -7.77
N PRO A 136 -5.63 8.80 -8.78
CA PRO A 136 -5.25 8.97 -10.18
C PRO A 136 -4.87 10.43 -10.47
N ARG A 137 -3.88 10.65 -11.34
CA ARG A 137 -3.33 12.00 -11.57
C ARG A 137 -4.27 12.87 -12.41
N GLY A 138 -4.95 12.29 -13.40
CA GLY A 138 -5.82 13.05 -14.29
C GLY A 138 -7.20 13.33 -13.67
N LYS A 139 -7.77 14.52 -13.92
CA LYS A 139 -9.17 14.83 -13.53
C LYS A 139 -10.16 13.82 -14.12
N THR A 140 -10.04 13.53 -15.42
CA THR A 140 -10.87 12.55 -16.11
C THR A 140 -10.70 11.14 -15.54
N GLU A 141 -9.48 10.78 -15.11
CA GLU A 141 -9.22 9.48 -14.48
C GLU A 141 -9.82 9.39 -13.07
N ARG A 142 -9.75 10.47 -12.28
CA ARG A 142 -10.39 10.53 -10.96
C ARG A 142 -11.91 10.39 -11.09
N GLU A 143 -12.50 11.10 -12.04
CA GLU A 143 -13.94 10.97 -12.33
C GLU A 143 -14.31 9.52 -12.64
N LYS A 144 -13.57 8.89 -13.55
CA LYS A 144 -13.85 7.52 -14.00
C LYS A 144 -13.59 6.46 -12.92
N TYR A 145 -12.44 6.52 -12.26
CA TYR A 145 -11.93 5.43 -11.42
C TYR A 145 -12.17 5.63 -9.92
N VAL A 146 -12.64 6.82 -9.50
CA VAL A 146 -12.94 7.11 -8.10
C VAL A 146 -14.42 7.49 -7.96
N HIS A 147 -14.87 8.57 -8.62
CA HIS A 147 -16.23 9.10 -8.42
C HIS A 147 -17.32 8.23 -9.06
N ALA A 148 -17.11 7.78 -10.31
CA ALA A 148 -18.05 6.93 -11.02
C ALA A 148 -17.88 5.44 -10.69
N ALA A 149 -16.83 5.06 -9.95
CA ALA A 149 -16.52 3.68 -9.63
C ALA A 149 -17.32 3.19 -8.42
N ASN A 150 -17.82 1.96 -8.51
CA ASN A 150 -18.39 1.27 -7.34
C ASN A 150 -17.25 0.70 -6.50
N LEU A 151 -16.75 1.51 -5.56
CA LEU A 151 -15.71 1.08 -4.64
C LEU A 151 -16.28 0.10 -3.60
N SER A 152 -15.45 -0.86 -3.22
CA SER A 152 -15.83 -1.92 -2.27
C SER A 152 -15.50 -1.45 -0.86
N LEU A 153 -16.23 -1.97 0.12
CA LEU A 153 -15.91 -1.73 1.52
C LEU A 153 -14.50 -2.23 1.87
N PRO A 154 -13.82 -1.58 2.82
CA PRO A 154 -12.52 -2.04 3.31
C PRO A 154 -12.56 -3.49 3.80
N ILE A 155 -11.54 -4.26 3.42
CA ILE A 155 -11.32 -5.61 3.97
C ILE A 155 -10.55 -5.44 5.28
N VAL A 156 -11.23 -5.62 6.41
CA VAL A 156 -10.63 -5.47 7.74
C VAL A 156 -10.06 -6.80 8.24
N PHE A 157 -8.85 -6.76 8.81
CA PHE A 157 -8.19 -7.91 9.41
C PHE A 157 -8.30 -7.82 10.93
N TYR A 158 -8.74 -8.89 11.58
CA TYR A 158 -8.76 -9.02 13.04
C TYR A 158 -7.92 -10.21 13.46
N ALA A 159 -7.12 -10.04 14.50
CA ALA A 159 -6.47 -11.16 15.18
C ALA A 159 -7.37 -11.64 16.33
N GLU A 160 -7.49 -12.94 16.51
CA GLU A 160 -8.21 -13.59 17.60
C GLU A 160 -7.25 -13.98 18.73
N LYS A 161 -7.77 -14.11 19.96
CA LYS A 161 -7.04 -14.63 21.14
C LYS A 161 -5.71 -13.91 21.45
N PRO A 162 -5.74 -12.66 21.94
CA PRO A 162 -6.91 -11.79 22.18
C PRO A 162 -7.46 -11.20 20.89
N SER A 163 -8.73 -10.75 20.94
CA SER A 163 -9.37 -10.05 19.83
C SER A 163 -8.75 -8.67 19.68
N GLU A 164 -8.08 -8.42 18.55
CA GLU A 164 -7.36 -7.18 18.27
C GLU A 164 -7.59 -6.74 16.83
N LEU A 165 -7.68 -5.43 16.62
CA LEU A 165 -7.75 -4.85 15.28
C LEU A 165 -6.38 -4.98 14.58
N GLY A 166 -6.35 -5.72 13.49
CA GLY A 166 -5.16 -6.01 12.70
C GLY A 166 -4.37 -7.23 13.16
N ILE A 167 -3.45 -7.66 12.31
CA ILE A 167 -2.58 -8.82 12.54
C ILE A 167 -1.13 -8.49 12.17
N ALA A 168 -0.18 -8.90 13.01
CA ALA A 168 1.24 -8.65 12.78
C ALA A 168 1.72 -9.32 11.48
N LEU A 169 2.44 -8.59 10.64
CA LEU A 169 2.88 -9.10 9.33
C LEU A 169 3.80 -10.32 9.45
N GLU A 170 4.68 -10.32 10.46
CA GLU A 170 5.54 -11.45 10.78
C GLU A 170 4.73 -12.71 11.12
N GLU A 171 3.64 -12.56 11.88
CA GLU A 171 2.78 -13.67 12.29
C GLU A 171 2.09 -14.34 11.09
N ILE A 172 1.62 -13.52 10.14
CA ILE A 172 1.00 -13.98 8.89
C ILE A 172 1.97 -14.92 8.13
N LEU A 173 3.24 -14.55 8.05
CA LEU A 173 4.24 -15.31 7.30
C LEU A 173 4.67 -16.60 8.02
N GLN A 174 4.84 -16.58 9.35
CA GLN A 174 5.34 -17.71 10.13
C GLN A 174 4.27 -18.77 10.41
N LYS A 175 3.09 -18.38 10.89
CA LYS A 175 2.12 -19.30 11.54
C LYS A 175 0.89 -19.64 10.70
N LYS A 176 0.94 -19.41 9.38
CA LYS A 176 -0.20 -19.60 8.45
C LYS A 176 -1.48 -18.87 8.92
N SER A 177 -1.33 -17.67 9.47
CA SER A 177 -2.44 -16.78 9.87
C SER A 177 -3.52 -17.48 10.72
N ARG A 178 -3.13 -18.33 11.68
CA ARG A 178 -4.07 -19.07 12.54
C ARG A 178 -4.96 -18.19 13.41
N ARG A 179 -4.46 -17.03 13.82
CA ARG A 179 -5.25 -16.05 14.60
C ARG A 179 -6.08 -15.13 13.71
N LEU A 180 -6.00 -15.21 12.38
CA LEU A 180 -6.79 -14.33 11.54
C LEU A 180 -8.27 -14.73 11.62
N SER A 181 -9.12 -13.82 12.08
CA SER A 181 -10.59 -13.97 12.05
C SER A 181 -11.06 -14.13 10.61
N ASP A 182 -12.03 -15.02 10.41
CA ASP A 182 -12.69 -15.26 9.11
C ASP A 182 -11.68 -15.59 8.00
N ARG A 183 -10.65 -16.35 8.36
CA ARG A 183 -9.51 -16.67 7.50
C ARG A 183 -9.90 -17.31 6.16
N ASP A 184 -10.98 -18.06 6.13
CA ASP A 184 -11.43 -18.85 4.99
C ASP A 184 -12.53 -18.14 4.17
N ASP A 185 -12.95 -16.94 4.60
CA ASP A 185 -13.87 -16.12 3.84
C ASP A 185 -13.28 -15.79 2.47
N LEU A 186 -14.14 -15.90 1.46
CA LEU A 186 -13.81 -15.51 0.10
C LEU A 186 -13.86 -13.99 -0.02
N VAL A 187 -12.82 -13.44 -0.62
CA VAL A 187 -12.74 -12.01 -0.93
C VAL A 187 -12.52 -11.85 -2.43
N PHE A 188 -13.00 -10.74 -3.00
CA PHE A 188 -12.99 -10.47 -4.43
C PHE A 188 -13.80 -11.45 -5.30
N GLU A 189 -14.98 -11.89 -4.82
CA GLU A 189 -15.85 -12.80 -5.59
C GLU A 189 -16.19 -12.23 -6.98
N ASP A 190 -16.60 -10.97 -7.00
CA ASP A 190 -16.91 -10.18 -8.22
C ASP A 190 -15.69 -9.42 -8.77
N GLY A 191 -14.51 -9.65 -8.22
CA GLY A 191 -13.30 -8.94 -8.60
C GLY A 191 -12.66 -9.43 -9.90
N GLY A 192 -11.95 -8.52 -10.59
CA GLY A 192 -11.05 -8.88 -11.69
C GLY A 192 -9.94 -9.83 -11.23
N GLN A 193 -9.17 -10.41 -12.16
CA GLN A 193 -8.15 -11.45 -11.88
C GLN A 193 -6.95 -10.96 -11.04
N SER A 194 -6.73 -9.65 -11.03
CA SER A 194 -5.64 -9.01 -10.30
C SER A 194 -6.03 -7.61 -9.85
N ILE A 195 -5.33 -7.12 -8.82
CA ILE A 195 -5.43 -5.76 -8.30
C ILE A 195 -4.05 -5.14 -8.21
N SER A 196 -3.97 -3.82 -8.32
CA SER A 196 -2.76 -3.05 -8.05
C SER A 196 -2.71 -2.65 -6.57
N LEU A 197 -1.79 -3.23 -5.81
CA LEU A 197 -1.48 -2.78 -4.46
C LEU A 197 -0.68 -1.47 -4.54
N ARG A 198 -1.13 -0.44 -3.82
CA ARG A 198 -0.49 0.88 -3.71
C ARG A 198 0.02 1.08 -2.28
N ILE A 199 1.24 1.58 -2.11
CA ILE A 199 1.80 1.97 -0.82
C ILE A 199 2.35 3.39 -0.97
N GLU A 200 1.76 4.32 -0.22
CA GLU A 200 2.12 5.73 -0.20
C GLU A 200 2.83 6.05 1.12
N TRP A 201 4.02 5.50 1.29
CA TRP A 201 4.75 5.58 2.57
C TRP A 201 5.36 6.97 2.77
N PRO A 202 5.25 7.57 3.97
CA PRO A 202 5.78 8.92 4.24
C PRO A 202 7.28 9.04 3.94
N GLY A 203 7.61 9.94 3.03
CA GLY A 203 8.98 10.26 2.64
C GLY A 203 9.67 9.27 1.71
N TYR A 204 8.91 8.36 1.12
CA TYR A 204 9.39 7.53 0.01
C TYR A 204 8.48 7.73 -1.21
N PRO A 205 9.00 7.53 -2.43
CA PRO A 205 8.18 7.55 -3.63
C PRO A 205 7.07 6.49 -3.60
N SER A 206 5.96 6.78 -4.28
CA SER A 206 4.83 5.86 -4.44
C SER A 206 5.30 4.49 -4.95
N TRP A 207 4.92 3.43 -4.23
CA TRP A 207 5.26 2.07 -4.59
C TRP A 207 4.01 1.30 -4.99
N ASN A 208 4.12 0.44 -6.01
CA ASN A 208 2.99 -0.37 -6.44
C ASN A 208 3.40 -1.77 -6.89
N ARG A 209 2.47 -2.73 -6.77
CA ARG A 209 2.66 -4.09 -7.23
C ARG A 209 1.34 -4.80 -7.53
N GLN A 210 1.32 -5.61 -8.58
CA GLN A 210 0.15 -6.44 -8.89
C GLN A 210 0.04 -7.62 -7.91
N LEU A 211 -1.19 -7.88 -7.47
CA LEU A 211 -1.58 -9.05 -6.69
C LEU A 211 -2.64 -9.84 -7.45
N SER A 212 -2.48 -11.15 -7.50
CA SER A 212 -3.55 -12.02 -7.98
C SER A 212 -4.65 -12.15 -6.91
N THR A 213 -5.90 -12.03 -7.35
CA THR A 213 -7.13 -12.18 -6.54
C THR A 213 -7.81 -13.53 -6.73
N ARG A 214 -7.24 -14.41 -7.58
CA ARG A 214 -7.78 -15.74 -7.85
C ARG A 214 -6.81 -16.80 -7.33
N ASP A 215 -7.35 -17.85 -6.74
CA ASP A 215 -6.55 -19.05 -6.47
C ASP A 215 -6.47 -19.88 -7.77
N TYR A 216 -5.25 -20.15 -8.22
CA TYR A 216 -4.98 -20.97 -9.42
C TYR A 216 -4.81 -22.45 -9.09
N ARG A 217 -5.10 -22.88 -7.85
CA ARG A 217 -5.18 -24.31 -7.51
C ARG A 217 -6.35 -25.00 -8.23
N LYS A 218 -6.53 -26.31 -7.98
CA LYS A 218 -7.39 -27.25 -8.74
C LYS A 218 -8.76 -26.73 -9.20
N THR A 219 -9.35 -25.76 -8.50
CA THR A 219 -10.55 -25.04 -8.95
C THR A 219 -10.26 -23.54 -8.92
N ARG A 220 -10.39 -22.86 -10.07
CA ARG A 220 -10.25 -21.39 -10.14
C ARG A 220 -11.35 -20.75 -9.28
N GLY A 221 -10.96 -20.05 -8.22
CA GLY A 221 -11.90 -19.44 -7.29
C GLY A 221 -11.41 -18.09 -6.77
N PRO A 222 -12.29 -17.30 -6.13
CA PRO A 222 -11.88 -16.14 -5.34
C PRO A 222 -10.84 -16.52 -4.30
N ILE A 223 -9.94 -15.60 -3.98
CA ILE A 223 -8.90 -15.81 -2.97
C ILE A 223 -9.51 -15.77 -1.56
N THR A 224 -9.01 -16.60 -0.64
CA THR A 224 -9.40 -16.51 0.77
C THR A 224 -8.73 -15.34 1.48
N LYS A 225 -9.35 -14.81 2.54
CA LYS A 225 -8.81 -13.72 3.37
C LYS A 225 -7.42 -14.03 3.92
N ALA A 226 -7.15 -15.26 4.34
CA ALA A 226 -5.82 -15.70 4.78
C ALA A 226 -4.78 -15.70 3.65
N LYS A 227 -5.18 -16.15 2.45
CA LYS A 227 -4.28 -16.15 1.31
C LYS A 227 -3.97 -14.72 0.84
N LEU A 228 -4.98 -13.83 0.86
CA LEU A 228 -4.80 -12.40 0.64
C LEU A 228 -3.83 -11.79 1.65
N ALA A 229 -4.06 -12.01 2.95
CA ALA A 229 -3.19 -11.50 4.02
C ALA A 229 -1.74 -11.94 3.82
N LYS A 230 -1.50 -13.20 3.45
CA LYS A 230 -0.16 -13.72 3.15
C LYS A 230 0.48 -13.06 1.93
N ASN A 231 -0.29 -12.83 0.87
CA ASN A 231 0.19 -12.14 -0.33
C ASN A 231 0.57 -10.68 0.00
N LEU A 232 -0.25 -9.99 0.80
CA LEU A 232 0.01 -8.63 1.28
C LEU A 232 1.29 -8.58 2.12
N ALA A 233 1.42 -9.46 3.13
CA ALA A 233 2.61 -9.53 3.97
C ALA A 233 3.89 -9.78 3.15
N THR A 234 3.81 -10.66 2.14
CA THR A 234 4.94 -10.93 1.24
C THR A 234 5.32 -9.68 0.42
N CYS A 235 4.34 -8.92 -0.05
CA CYS A 235 4.58 -7.69 -0.80
C CYS A 235 5.13 -6.57 0.07
N ILE A 236 4.60 -6.39 1.27
CA ILE A 236 5.09 -5.37 2.21
C ILE A 236 6.51 -5.71 2.69
N ARG A 237 6.84 -7.00 2.88
CA ARG A 237 8.23 -7.43 3.14
C ARG A 237 9.18 -7.04 2.01
N ARG A 238 8.75 -7.20 0.77
CA ARG A 238 9.53 -6.77 -0.39
C ARG A 238 9.69 -5.24 -0.43
N PHE A 239 8.60 -4.51 -0.23
CA PHE A 239 8.62 -3.05 -0.16
C PHE A 239 9.60 -2.56 0.92
N THR A 240 9.47 -3.04 2.15
CA THR A 240 10.36 -2.65 3.27
C THR A 240 11.83 -2.98 2.98
N HIS A 241 12.11 -4.13 2.37
CA HIS A 241 13.45 -4.47 1.93
C HIS A 241 13.98 -3.50 0.87
N GLU A 242 13.24 -3.26 -0.21
CA GLU A 242 13.62 -2.33 -1.29
C GLU A 242 13.85 -0.90 -0.77
N MET A 243 13.01 -0.44 0.17
CA MET A 243 13.16 0.90 0.77
C MET A 243 14.36 0.97 1.72
N ALA A 244 14.68 -0.10 2.43
CA ALA A 244 15.85 -0.14 3.32
C ALA A 244 17.18 -0.22 2.56
N THR A 245 17.21 -0.88 1.40
CA THR A 245 18.45 -1.16 0.67
C THR A 245 18.71 -0.20 -0.48
N HIS A 246 17.68 0.16 -1.26
CA HIS A 246 17.87 0.80 -2.57
C HIS A 246 17.33 2.22 -2.64
N ARG A 247 16.57 2.68 -1.65
CA ARG A 247 15.92 4.00 -1.70
C ARG A 247 16.34 4.86 -0.52
N THR A 248 16.73 6.08 -0.84
CA THR A 248 16.95 7.11 0.17
C THR A 248 15.63 7.83 0.40
N MET A 249 15.32 8.07 1.67
CA MET A 249 14.20 8.89 2.07
C MET A 249 14.35 10.33 1.56
N GLU A 250 13.26 11.00 1.21
CA GLU A 250 13.33 12.39 0.75
C GLU A 250 13.86 13.34 1.85
N VAL A 251 14.64 14.35 1.45
CA VAL A 251 15.44 15.19 2.36
C VAL A 251 14.62 15.86 3.47
N ASN A 252 13.39 16.28 3.17
CA ASN A 252 12.53 17.02 4.10
C ASN A 252 11.48 16.14 4.80
N SER A 253 11.67 14.83 4.76
CA SER A 253 10.69 13.89 5.35
C SER A 253 10.98 13.61 6.81
N ASN A 254 9.91 13.36 7.57
CA ASN A 254 10.03 13.08 9.00
C ASN A 254 10.74 11.72 9.25
N PRO A 255 11.94 11.71 9.87
CA PRO A 255 12.76 10.50 10.03
C PRO A 255 12.11 9.41 10.90
N MET A 256 11.05 9.72 11.65
CA MET A 256 10.31 8.71 12.42
C MET A 256 9.70 7.62 11.53
N TRP A 257 9.43 7.92 10.26
CA TRP A 257 8.88 6.99 9.27
C TRP A 257 9.95 6.29 8.44
N ARG A 258 11.25 6.47 8.76
CA ARG A 258 12.33 5.84 8.01
C ARG A 258 12.25 4.31 8.14
N ILE A 259 12.39 3.62 7.02
CA ILE A 259 12.55 2.17 6.96
C ILE A 259 14.04 1.86 6.93
N SER A 260 14.56 1.21 7.97
CA SER A 260 15.95 0.78 8.06
C SER A 260 16.16 -0.22 9.20
N PRO A 261 17.30 -0.93 9.29
CA PRO A 261 17.60 -1.86 10.39
C PRO A 261 17.58 -1.25 11.80
N HIS A 262 17.69 0.08 11.92
CA HIS A 262 17.66 0.80 13.20
C HIS A 262 16.38 1.62 13.43
N HIS A 263 15.49 1.68 12.43
CA HIS A 263 14.21 2.39 12.50
C HIS A 263 13.07 1.38 12.32
N ILE A 264 12.04 1.69 11.53
CA ILE A 264 10.92 0.80 11.29
C ILE A 264 11.38 -0.39 10.47
N LYS A 265 11.09 -1.60 10.98
CA LYS A 265 11.33 -2.86 10.30
C LYS A 265 10.02 -3.52 9.90
N PHE A 266 10.12 -4.62 9.15
CA PHE A 266 8.96 -5.41 8.78
C PHE A 266 8.23 -6.01 10.00
N GLU A 267 8.97 -6.41 11.04
CA GLU A 267 8.44 -7.04 12.25
C GLU A 267 7.64 -6.05 13.12
N ASP A 268 7.85 -4.76 12.92
CA ASP A 268 7.17 -3.69 13.65
C ASP A 268 5.78 -3.38 13.06
N LEU A 269 5.42 -4.00 11.93
CA LEU A 269 4.21 -3.66 11.19
C LEU A 269 3.04 -4.60 11.48
N ILE A 270 1.87 -4.00 11.65
CA ILE A 270 0.57 -4.66 11.75
C ILE A 270 -0.28 -4.25 10.54
N LEU A 271 -0.85 -5.24 9.86
CA LEU A 271 -1.84 -5.05 8.80
C LEU A 271 -3.22 -4.88 9.43
N VAL A 272 -3.89 -3.75 9.17
CA VAL A 272 -5.19 -3.42 9.76
C VAL A 272 -6.32 -3.65 8.77
N SER A 273 -6.21 -3.06 7.58
CA SER A 273 -7.24 -3.14 6.55
C SER A 273 -6.63 -3.04 5.15
N LEU A 274 -7.44 -3.33 4.12
CA LEU A 274 -7.15 -3.09 2.72
C LEU A 274 -8.31 -2.29 2.10
N ASN A 275 -8.03 -1.07 1.66
CA ASN A 275 -9.03 -0.11 1.17
C ASN A 275 -9.09 -0.10 -0.37
N HIS A 276 -10.29 -0.08 -0.95
CA HIS A 276 -10.49 0.05 -2.40
C HIS A 276 -10.47 1.55 -2.76
N VAL A 277 -9.31 2.08 -3.13
CA VAL A 277 -9.08 3.54 -3.26
C VAL A 277 -9.37 4.08 -4.67
N SER A 278 -9.32 3.21 -5.68
CA SER A 278 -9.78 3.49 -7.04
C SER A 278 -10.08 2.16 -7.73
N GLN A 279 -10.79 2.16 -8.85
CA GLN A 279 -11.07 0.93 -9.61
C GLN A 279 -9.79 0.13 -9.87
N GLY A 280 -9.72 -1.06 -9.30
CA GLY A 280 -8.57 -1.97 -9.45
C GLY A 280 -7.31 -1.59 -8.64
N SER A 281 -7.32 -0.49 -7.88
CA SER A 281 -6.23 -0.11 -6.97
C SER A 281 -6.65 -0.21 -5.52
N TRP A 282 -5.80 -0.87 -4.72
CA TRP A 282 -6.06 -1.13 -3.31
C TRP A 282 -4.88 -0.69 -2.46
N GLN A 283 -5.16 -0.12 -1.29
CA GLN A 283 -4.14 0.44 -0.41
C GLN A 283 -4.23 -0.18 0.99
N PRO A 284 -3.13 -0.76 1.52
CA PRO A 284 -3.14 -1.35 2.84
C PRO A 284 -3.01 -0.25 3.91
N GLN A 285 -3.82 -0.35 4.96
CA GLN A 285 -3.65 0.46 6.16
C GLN A 285 -2.74 -0.28 7.14
N LEU A 286 -1.68 0.40 7.57
CA LEU A 286 -0.63 -0.17 8.40
C LEU A 286 -0.49 0.63 9.70
N ARG A 287 -0.16 -0.07 10.78
CA ARG A 287 0.16 0.53 12.08
C ARG A 287 1.42 -0.10 12.67
N LEU A 288 2.05 0.61 13.60
CA LEU A 288 3.21 0.13 14.35
C LEU A 288 2.78 -0.72 15.55
N ARG A 289 3.51 -1.80 15.83
CA ARG A 289 3.31 -2.72 16.98
C ARG A 289 3.63 -2.11 18.35
N GLN A 290 3.76 -0.79 18.45
CA GLN A 290 3.99 -0.11 19.73
C GLN A 290 5.35 -0.45 20.38
N GLN A 291 6.46 -0.16 19.70
CA GLN A 291 7.81 -0.38 20.27
C GLN A 291 8.79 0.78 20.05
N MET A 292 8.32 2.03 20.07
CA MET A 292 9.22 3.21 20.09
C MET A 292 9.43 3.80 21.50
N ARG A 293 8.74 3.30 22.53
CA ARG A 293 9.01 3.69 23.91
C ARG A 293 10.16 2.84 24.47
N GLY A 294 11.38 3.38 24.48
CA GLY A 294 12.43 2.89 25.37
C GLY A 294 13.60 2.13 24.75
N ARG A 295 13.91 2.30 23.45
CA ARG A 295 15.31 2.10 22.99
C ARG A 295 16.18 3.28 23.46
N SER A 296 16.14 3.57 24.76
CA SER A 296 17.21 4.30 25.41
C SER A 296 18.45 3.44 25.24
N SER A 297 19.40 3.98 24.50
CA SER A 297 20.75 3.47 24.35
C SER A 297 21.27 3.00 25.71
N ARG A 298 21.30 1.69 25.96
CA ARG A 298 22.26 1.12 26.90
C ARG A 298 23.61 1.20 26.19
N THR A 299 24.25 2.38 26.30
CA THR A 299 25.68 2.58 26.11
C THR A 299 26.47 1.78 27.14
#